data_AF-A0AAX2Z126-F1
#
_entry.id   AF-A0AAX2Z126-F1
#
_cell.length_a   1.000
_cell.length_b   1.000
_cell.length_c   1.000
_cell.angle_alpha   90.00
_cell.angle_beta   90.00
_cell.angle_gamma   90.00
#
_symmetry.space_group_name_H-M   'P 1'
#
loop_
_entity.id
_entity.type
_entity.pdbx_description
1 polymer ?
#
loop_
_entity_poly.entity_id
_entity_poly.type
_entity_poly.pdbx_seq_one_letter_code
_entity_poly.pdbx_strand_id
1 'polypeptide(L)'
;MSIAIIAVGSELLLGQIANTNGQFLSKVFNEIGQNVLEHKVIGDNKKRLESSVRHALEKYDTVILTGGLGPTKDDLTKHTVAQIVGKDLVIDEPSLKYIESYFEEQGQEMTPNNKQQALVIEGSTVLANHHGMAPGMMVNFENKQIILLPGPPKEMQPMVKNELLSHFINHNRIIHSELLRFAGIGESKVETILIDLIDKQTNPTIAPLAGSHEVYIRLTANADSKEQAQSLIQPVKQEILDRIGEYYYGSDDTLIEQAVIKKIHEPFVIYDGITNGALYHRLKEVDLNDVLKGMINHNENFVDINKPIEQQLKDAVQFVNKLFNVSSAIILLEYDDVVHIGYDNNFEFKTEQFKMSKSRNLLKNRSQNYVLIRLLNWLRTTN
;
A
#
# COMPACT_ATOMS: atom_id res chain seq x y z
N MET A 1 17.63 -7.91 7.10
CA MET A 1 18.45 -7.94 5.87
C MET A 1 17.93 -6.86 4.95
N SER A 2 18.83 -6.17 4.27
CA SER A 2 18.53 -5.07 3.35
C SER A 2 18.61 -5.54 1.89
N ILE A 3 17.60 -5.19 1.09
CA ILE A 3 17.47 -5.64 -0.29
C ILE A 3 17.48 -4.43 -1.24
N ALA A 4 18.25 -4.54 -2.32
CA ALA A 4 18.12 -3.67 -3.50
C ALA A 4 17.66 -4.46 -4.72
N ILE A 5 16.82 -3.84 -5.54
CA ILE A 5 16.28 -4.41 -6.76
C ILE A 5 16.77 -3.63 -7.96
N ILE A 6 17.37 -4.32 -8.92
CA ILE A 6 17.84 -3.77 -10.19
C ILE A 6 17.03 -4.40 -11.31
N ALA A 7 16.10 -3.63 -11.88
CA ALA A 7 15.37 -4.03 -13.08
C ALA A 7 16.18 -3.67 -14.32
N VAL A 8 16.44 -4.67 -15.16
CA VAL A 8 17.26 -4.57 -16.37
C VAL A 8 16.34 -4.67 -17.58
N GLY A 9 16.30 -3.62 -18.38
CA GLY A 9 15.53 -3.58 -19.63
C GLY A 9 15.41 -2.16 -20.16
N SER A 10 15.81 -1.96 -21.42
CA SER A 10 15.75 -0.66 -22.10
C SER A 10 14.31 -0.16 -22.28
N GLU A 11 13.35 -1.07 -22.45
CA GLU A 11 11.91 -0.80 -22.55
C GLU A 11 11.33 -0.13 -21.30
N LEU A 12 11.90 -0.40 -20.12
CA LEU A 12 11.53 0.26 -18.85
C LEU A 12 11.98 1.72 -18.85
N LEU A 13 13.18 2.00 -19.38
CA LEU A 13 13.71 3.37 -19.49
C LEU A 13 13.03 4.17 -20.60
N LEU A 14 12.61 3.50 -21.67
CA LEU A 14 11.83 4.10 -22.75
C LEU A 14 10.36 4.34 -22.37
N GLY A 15 9.93 3.89 -21.20
CA GLY A 15 8.56 4.05 -20.71
C GLY A 15 7.52 3.22 -21.47
N GLN A 16 7.96 2.18 -22.19
CA GLN A 16 7.04 1.28 -22.92
C GLN A 16 6.25 0.40 -21.95
N ILE A 17 6.88 0.03 -20.83
CA ILE A 17 6.26 -0.71 -19.74
C ILE A 17 6.68 -0.12 -18.39
N ALA A 18 5.81 -0.24 -17.39
CA ALA A 18 6.13 0.13 -16.01
C ALA A 18 6.95 -0.98 -15.32
N ASN A 19 7.78 -0.61 -14.34
CA ASN A 19 8.52 -1.56 -13.50
C ASN A 19 7.61 -2.23 -12.45
N THR A 20 6.67 -3.06 -12.93
CA THR A 20 5.76 -3.84 -12.08
C THR A 20 6.49 -4.99 -11.37
N ASN A 21 7.63 -5.44 -11.90
CA ASN A 21 8.48 -6.43 -11.24
C ASN A 21 9.05 -5.92 -9.92
N GLY A 22 9.58 -4.69 -9.91
CA GLY A 22 10.03 -4.04 -8.69
C GLY A 22 8.90 -3.93 -7.67
N GLN A 23 7.70 -3.50 -8.10
CA GLN A 23 6.53 -3.42 -7.22
C GLN A 23 6.17 -4.79 -6.61
N PHE A 24 6.12 -5.85 -7.43
CA PHE A 24 5.81 -7.20 -6.98
C PHE A 24 6.83 -7.73 -5.98
N LEU A 25 8.13 -7.62 -6.30
CA LEU A 25 9.20 -8.08 -5.43
C LEU A 25 9.20 -7.29 -4.12
N SER A 26 9.04 -5.97 -4.16
CA SER A 26 8.85 -5.14 -2.96
C SER A 26 7.72 -5.67 -2.09
N LYS A 27 6.54 -5.90 -2.67
CA LYS A 27 5.39 -6.40 -1.91
C LYS A 27 5.71 -7.73 -1.25
N VAL A 28 6.20 -8.69 -2.01
CA VAL A 28 6.47 -10.05 -1.53
C VAL A 28 7.55 -10.09 -0.46
N PHE A 29 8.64 -9.35 -0.62
CA PHE A 29 9.71 -9.32 0.38
C PHE A 29 9.30 -8.57 1.66
N ASN A 30 8.51 -7.49 1.55
CA ASN A 30 7.94 -6.84 2.74
C ASN A 30 6.93 -7.74 3.46
N GLU A 31 6.13 -8.53 2.73
CA GLU A 31 5.23 -9.55 3.31
C GLU A 31 5.99 -10.61 4.11
N ILE A 32 7.22 -10.91 3.71
CA ILE A 32 8.14 -11.78 4.48
C ILE A 32 9.16 -11.01 5.32
N GLY A 33 8.85 -9.76 5.68
CA GLY A 33 9.55 -9.01 6.72
C GLY A 33 10.98 -8.62 6.35
N GLN A 34 11.30 -8.64 5.05
CA GLN A 34 12.56 -8.17 4.50
C GLN A 34 12.40 -6.75 3.97
N ASN A 35 13.37 -5.90 4.27
CA ASN A 35 13.32 -4.49 3.91
C ASN A 35 13.90 -4.27 2.52
N VAL A 36 13.04 -3.93 1.56
CA VAL A 36 13.48 -3.45 0.24
C VAL A 36 13.72 -1.95 0.33
N LEU A 37 14.99 -1.54 0.21
CA LEU A 37 15.43 -0.17 0.46
C LEU A 37 15.62 0.66 -0.82
N GLU A 38 15.89 0.00 -1.94
CA GLU A 38 16.17 0.67 -3.21
C GLU A 38 15.65 -0.13 -4.40
N HIS A 39 15.01 0.56 -5.34
CA HIS A 39 14.81 0.06 -6.70
C HIS A 39 15.57 0.95 -7.69
N LYS A 40 16.23 0.31 -8.66
CA LYS A 40 16.90 0.97 -9.77
C LYS A 40 16.48 0.33 -11.08
N VAL A 41 16.20 1.15 -12.09
CA VAL A 41 15.99 0.70 -13.47
C VAL A 41 17.23 1.05 -14.28
N ILE A 42 17.73 0.10 -15.06
CA ILE A 42 18.87 0.29 -15.96
C ILE A 42 18.59 -0.36 -17.31
N GLY A 43 19.10 0.27 -18.39
CA GLY A 43 19.06 -0.33 -19.73
C GLY A 43 20.20 -1.32 -19.96
N ASP A 44 20.09 -2.08 -21.04
CA ASP A 44 20.95 -3.21 -21.42
C ASP A 44 22.35 -2.77 -21.85
N ASN A 45 23.18 -2.40 -20.87
CA ASN A 45 24.57 -2.01 -21.09
C ASN A 45 25.48 -2.63 -20.04
N LYS A 46 26.43 -3.46 -20.48
CA LYS A 46 27.34 -4.22 -19.61
C LYS A 46 28.02 -3.35 -18.55
N LYS A 47 28.64 -2.23 -18.94
CA LYS A 47 29.40 -1.36 -18.00
C LYS A 47 28.48 -0.73 -16.95
N ARG A 48 27.29 -0.28 -17.37
CA ARG A 48 26.29 0.32 -16.49
C ARG A 48 25.70 -0.70 -15.50
N LEU A 49 25.43 -1.90 -15.99
CA LEU A 49 24.97 -3.02 -15.17
C LEU A 49 26.05 -3.38 -14.14
N GLU A 50 27.29 -3.54 -14.56
CA GLU A 50 28.40 -3.87 -13.65
C GLU A 50 28.55 -2.82 -12.54
N SER A 51 28.59 -1.54 -12.91
CA SER A 51 28.69 -0.45 -11.95
C SER A 51 27.51 -0.41 -10.98
N SER A 52 26.29 -0.69 -11.45
CA SER A 52 25.09 -0.69 -10.60
C SER A 52 25.07 -1.85 -9.62
N VAL A 53 25.47 -3.05 -10.04
CA VAL A 53 25.55 -4.22 -9.17
C VAL A 53 26.62 -4.02 -8.10
N ARG A 54 27.82 -3.55 -8.47
CA ARG A 54 28.89 -3.27 -7.50
C ARG A 54 28.45 -2.25 -6.45
N HIS A 55 27.82 -1.17 -6.90
CA HIS A 55 27.31 -0.15 -5.98
C HIS A 55 26.24 -0.68 -5.01
N ALA A 56 25.33 -1.54 -5.51
CA ALA A 56 24.33 -2.15 -4.65
C ALA A 56 24.96 -3.12 -3.64
N LEU A 57 25.97 -3.90 -4.07
CA LEU A 57 26.72 -4.80 -3.18
C LEU A 57 27.44 -4.05 -2.07
N GLU A 58 27.90 -2.82 -2.28
CA GLU A 58 28.53 -2.02 -1.21
C GLU A 58 27.55 -1.69 -0.06
N LYS A 59 26.25 -1.56 -0.35
CA LYS A 59 25.25 -1.00 0.56
C LYS A 59 24.27 -2.02 1.14
N TYR A 60 23.97 -3.07 0.39
CA TYR A 60 22.87 -3.98 0.70
C TYR A 60 23.38 -5.40 0.93
N ASP A 61 22.62 -6.17 1.71
CA ASP A 61 22.92 -7.57 2.00
C ASP A 61 22.54 -8.48 0.82
N THR A 62 21.46 -8.11 0.12
CA THR A 62 20.93 -8.86 -1.02
C THR A 62 20.68 -7.93 -2.22
N VAL A 63 21.13 -8.34 -3.40
CA VAL A 63 20.90 -7.64 -4.67
C VAL A 63 20.10 -8.54 -5.59
N ILE A 64 18.88 -8.13 -5.94
CA ILE A 64 17.98 -8.87 -6.84
C ILE A 64 17.98 -8.19 -8.19
N LEU A 65 18.32 -8.94 -9.24
CA LEU A 65 18.22 -8.52 -10.62
C LEU A 65 17.03 -9.19 -11.29
N THR A 66 16.28 -8.44 -12.10
CA THR A 66 15.19 -8.99 -12.92
C THR A 66 15.32 -8.48 -14.34
N GLY A 67 15.37 -9.40 -15.31
CA GLY A 67 15.62 -9.11 -16.72
C GLY A 67 17.03 -9.46 -17.22
N GLY A 68 17.18 -9.58 -18.54
CA GLY A 68 18.45 -9.86 -19.20
C GLY A 68 19.00 -11.30 -19.03
N LEU A 69 18.12 -12.30 -18.87
CA LEU A 69 18.49 -13.72 -18.73
C LEU A 69 18.25 -14.57 -19.99
N GLY A 70 17.63 -13.99 -21.01
CA GLY A 70 17.25 -14.68 -22.24
C GLY A 70 18.43 -15.13 -23.12
N PRO A 71 18.13 -15.53 -24.37
CA PRO A 71 19.09 -16.06 -25.32
C PRO A 71 19.71 -14.98 -26.24
N THR A 72 19.35 -13.71 -26.08
CA THR A 72 19.75 -12.65 -27.01
C THR A 72 21.10 -12.04 -26.62
N LYS A 73 21.71 -11.28 -27.53
CA LYS A 73 22.98 -10.58 -27.25
C LYS A 73 22.83 -9.47 -26.19
N ASP A 74 21.61 -8.99 -26.00
CA ASP A 74 21.29 -7.95 -25.03
C ASP A 74 21.09 -8.54 -23.61
N ASP A 75 20.96 -9.87 -23.50
CA ASP A 75 20.86 -10.60 -22.22
C ASP A 75 22.22 -10.73 -21.51
N LEU A 76 22.65 -9.61 -20.93
CA LEU A 76 23.97 -9.44 -20.33
C LEU A 76 24.02 -9.77 -18.83
N THR A 77 22.89 -10.06 -18.19
CA THR A 77 22.78 -10.11 -16.72
C THR A 77 23.65 -11.21 -16.11
N LYS A 78 23.47 -12.47 -16.54
CA LYS A 78 24.26 -13.62 -16.04
C LYS A 78 25.75 -13.46 -16.29
N HIS A 79 26.13 -13.03 -17.49
CA HIS A 79 27.54 -12.80 -17.87
C HIS A 79 28.21 -11.72 -17.03
N THR A 80 27.49 -10.64 -16.73
CA THR A 80 28.02 -9.53 -15.94
C THR A 80 28.18 -9.93 -14.49
N VAL A 81 27.19 -10.62 -13.90
CA VAL A 81 27.31 -11.11 -12.51
C VAL A 81 28.42 -12.16 -12.39
N ALA A 82 28.53 -13.10 -13.33
CA ALA A 82 29.61 -14.10 -13.38
C ALA A 82 30.99 -13.44 -13.29
N GLN A 83 31.21 -12.39 -14.09
CA GLN A 83 32.45 -11.61 -14.08
C GLN A 83 32.69 -10.89 -12.74
N ILE A 84 31.64 -10.35 -12.10
CA ILE A 84 31.76 -9.67 -10.80
C ILE A 84 32.18 -10.64 -9.72
N VAL A 85 31.57 -11.84 -9.69
CA VAL A 85 31.85 -12.85 -8.66
C VAL A 85 33.09 -13.69 -8.97
N GLY A 86 33.71 -13.51 -10.14
CA GLY A 86 34.91 -14.22 -10.56
C GLY A 86 34.67 -15.71 -10.82
N LYS A 87 33.52 -16.07 -11.41
CA LYS A 87 33.14 -17.46 -11.70
C LYS A 87 32.75 -17.66 -13.15
N ASP A 88 32.91 -18.88 -13.63
CA ASP A 88 32.52 -19.26 -14.98
C ASP A 88 31.01 -19.53 -15.10
N LEU A 89 30.53 -19.55 -16.34
CA LEU A 89 29.18 -20.04 -16.67
C LEU A 89 29.27 -21.50 -17.08
N VAL A 90 28.46 -22.34 -16.46
CA VAL A 90 28.37 -23.78 -16.71
C VAL A 90 26.95 -24.14 -17.15
N ILE A 91 26.82 -25.24 -17.90
CA ILE A 91 25.52 -25.76 -18.28
C ILE A 91 24.87 -26.43 -17.08
N ASP A 92 23.65 -26.02 -16.75
CA ASP A 92 22.78 -26.76 -15.85
C ASP A 92 22.04 -27.85 -16.66
N GLU A 93 22.44 -29.10 -16.50
CA GLU A 93 21.88 -30.25 -17.22
C GLU A 93 20.36 -30.41 -17.04
N PRO A 94 19.76 -30.22 -15.84
CA PRO A 94 18.32 -30.20 -15.68
C PRO A 94 17.62 -29.12 -16.52
N SER A 95 18.13 -27.89 -16.51
CA SER A 95 17.58 -26.79 -17.31
C SER A 95 17.74 -27.04 -18.81
N LEU A 96 18.89 -27.58 -19.25
CA LEU A 96 19.09 -27.93 -20.66
C LEU A 96 18.08 -28.98 -21.12
N LYS A 97 17.89 -30.05 -20.35
CA LYS A 97 16.90 -31.09 -20.65
C LYS A 97 15.48 -30.53 -20.73
N TYR A 98 15.11 -29.64 -19.81
CA TYR A 98 13.81 -29.00 -19.85
C TYR A 98 13.59 -28.19 -21.13
N ILE A 99 14.60 -27.43 -21.57
CA ILE A 99 14.56 -26.67 -22.82
C ILE A 99 14.48 -27.62 -24.03
N GLU A 100 15.29 -28.67 -24.06
CA GLU A 100 15.28 -29.68 -25.13
C GLU A 100 13.90 -30.35 -25.25
N SER A 101 13.33 -30.82 -24.13
CA SER A 101 11.99 -31.41 -24.10
C SER A 101 10.91 -30.43 -24.56
N TYR A 102 11.00 -29.15 -24.20
CA TYR A 102 10.06 -28.15 -24.69
C TYR A 102 10.08 -28.05 -26.23
N PHE A 103 11.26 -27.96 -26.85
CA PHE A 103 11.36 -27.86 -28.31
C PHE A 103 10.90 -29.15 -29.01
N GLU A 104 11.22 -30.32 -28.44
CA GLU A 104 10.75 -31.62 -28.93
C GLU A 104 9.22 -31.71 -28.90
N GLU A 105 8.58 -31.32 -27.78
CA GLU A 105 7.12 -31.30 -27.63
C GLU A 105 6.43 -30.35 -28.60
N GLN A 106 7.07 -29.21 -28.93
CA GLN A 106 6.57 -28.26 -29.91
C GLN A 106 6.86 -28.66 -31.37
N GLY A 107 7.60 -29.76 -31.60
CA GLY A 107 8.02 -30.18 -32.94
C GLY A 107 8.92 -29.17 -33.65
N GLN A 108 9.70 -28.40 -32.89
CA GLN A 108 10.59 -27.35 -33.39
C GLN A 108 12.06 -27.72 -33.16
N GLU A 109 12.93 -27.36 -34.10
CA GLU A 109 14.38 -27.53 -33.92
C GLU A 109 14.93 -26.46 -32.97
N MET A 110 15.59 -26.89 -31.89
CA MET A 110 16.21 -25.99 -30.93
C MET A 110 17.43 -25.30 -31.55
N THR A 111 17.48 -23.97 -31.50
CA THR A 111 18.61 -23.20 -32.01
C THR A 111 19.78 -23.16 -31.00
N PRO A 112 21.05 -23.01 -31.45
CA PRO A 112 22.20 -23.03 -30.54
C PRO A 112 22.19 -21.96 -29.44
N ASN A 113 21.56 -20.80 -29.68
CA ASN A 113 21.42 -19.74 -28.67
C ASN A 113 20.40 -20.09 -27.58
N ASN A 114 19.43 -20.98 -27.83
CA ASN A 114 18.55 -21.47 -26.76
C ASN A 114 19.34 -22.23 -25.68
N LYS A 115 20.39 -22.95 -26.07
CA LYS A 115 21.28 -23.64 -25.11
C LYS A 115 21.95 -22.67 -24.13
N GLN A 116 22.16 -21.41 -24.53
CA GLN A 116 22.73 -20.39 -23.65
C GLN A 116 21.78 -20.01 -22.49
N GLN A 117 20.49 -20.34 -22.58
CA GLN A 117 19.55 -20.13 -21.49
C GLN A 117 19.77 -21.13 -20.35
N ALA A 118 20.34 -22.32 -20.61
CA ALA A 118 20.72 -23.29 -19.59
C ALA A 118 22.03 -22.94 -18.85
N LEU A 119 22.71 -21.85 -19.24
CA LEU A 119 23.93 -21.42 -18.56
C LEU A 119 23.61 -20.77 -17.21
N VAL A 120 24.25 -21.28 -16.17
CA VAL A 120 24.17 -20.77 -14.79
C VAL A 120 25.56 -20.42 -14.28
N ILE A 121 25.65 -19.56 -13.27
CA ILE A 121 26.92 -19.23 -12.62
C ILE A 121 27.39 -20.44 -11.81
N GLU A 122 28.65 -20.80 -11.93
CA GLU A 122 29.22 -21.95 -11.22
C GLU A 122 28.96 -21.89 -9.70
N GLY A 123 28.43 -22.98 -9.14
CA GLY A 123 28.11 -23.08 -7.72
C GLY A 123 26.98 -22.15 -7.26
N SER A 124 26.15 -21.65 -8.18
CA SER A 124 24.88 -21.00 -7.84
C SER A 124 23.79 -22.02 -7.48
N THR A 125 22.82 -21.60 -6.69
CA THR A 125 21.57 -22.35 -6.50
C THR A 125 20.65 -22.00 -7.67
N VAL A 126 20.30 -23.00 -8.47
CA VAL A 126 19.42 -22.83 -9.63
C VAL A 126 17.96 -22.76 -9.16
N LEU A 127 17.20 -21.80 -9.70
CA LEU A 127 15.77 -21.63 -9.46
C LEU A 127 15.03 -22.06 -10.72
N ALA A 128 14.29 -23.16 -10.65
CA ALA A 128 13.64 -23.74 -11.82
C ALA A 128 12.61 -22.79 -12.43
N ASN A 129 12.62 -22.63 -13.76
CA ASN A 129 11.61 -21.88 -14.48
C ASN A 129 10.64 -22.84 -15.17
N HIS A 130 9.47 -23.05 -14.58
CA HIS A 130 8.42 -23.89 -15.18
C HIS A 130 7.52 -23.15 -16.17
N HIS A 131 7.74 -21.84 -16.36
CA HIS A 131 6.88 -20.96 -17.18
C HIS A 131 7.66 -20.28 -18.33
N GLY A 132 8.93 -20.65 -18.50
CA GLY A 132 9.82 -20.14 -19.53
C GLY A 132 11.16 -20.87 -19.49
N MET A 133 12.06 -20.50 -20.40
CA MET A 133 13.27 -21.31 -20.65
C MET A 133 14.46 -20.95 -19.77
N ALA A 134 14.59 -19.69 -19.35
CA ALA A 134 15.76 -19.24 -18.57
C ALA A 134 15.53 -19.47 -17.07
N PRO A 135 16.33 -20.31 -16.39
CA PRO A 135 16.24 -20.47 -14.95
C PRO A 135 16.70 -19.20 -14.24
N GLY A 136 16.16 -18.99 -13.04
CA GLY A 136 16.76 -18.03 -12.11
C GLY A 136 17.98 -18.64 -11.43
N MET A 137 18.73 -17.82 -10.72
CA MET A 137 19.88 -18.31 -9.95
C MET A 137 20.18 -17.41 -8.75
N MET A 138 20.61 -18.03 -7.66
CA MET A 138 21.05 -17.36 -6.43
C MET A 138 22.53 -17.65 -6.20
N VAL A 139 23.32 -16.60 -6.03
CA VAL A 139 24.78 -16.65 -5.89
C VAL A 139 25.17 -16.04 -4.55
N ASN A 140 25.90 -16.81 -3.74
CA ASN A 140 26.58 -16.25 -2.57
C ASN A 140 27.89 -15.60 -3.01
N PHE A 141 28.09 -14.34 -2.62
CA PHE A 141 29.31 -13.59 -2.89
C PHE A 141 29.74 -12.89 -1.60
N GLU A 142 30.85 -13.34 -1.03
CA GLU A 142 31.30 -12.94 0.31
C GLU A 142 30.21 -13.21 1.36
N ASN A 143 29.76 -12.18 2.09
CA ASN A 143 28.66 -12.24 3.06
C ASN A 143 27.33 -11.74 2.47
N LYS A 144 27.20 -11.68 1.14
CA LYS A 144 26.05 -11.11 0.41
C LYS A 144 25.42 -12.13 -0.52
N GLN A 145 24.19 -11.84 -0.94
CA GLN A 145 23.45 -12.64 -1.91
C GLN A 145 23.14 -11.84 -3.18
N ILE A 146 23.34 -12.46 -4.34
CA ILE A 146 22.92 -11.93 -5.64
C ILE A 146 21.90 -12.89 -6.23
N ILE A 147 20.71 -12.40 -6.57
CA ILE A 147 19.64 -13.20 -7.16
C ILE A 147 19.36 -12.68 -8.56
N LEU A 148 19.27 -13.57 -9.53
CA LEU A 148 18.92 -13.26 -10.91
C LEU A 148 17.59 -13.92 -11.24
N LEU A 149 16.63 -13.11 -11.70
CA LEU A 149 15.28 -13.52 -12.04
C LEU A 149 14.94 -13.16 -13.49
N PRO A 150 14.01 -13.90 -14.14
CA PRO A 150 13.49 -13.54 -15.44
C PRO A 150 12.90 -12.13 -15.49
N GLY A 151 12.85 -11.55 -16.68
CA GLY A 151 12.19 -10.26 -16.94
C GLY A 151 10.67 -10.39 -17.05
N PRO A 152 10.12 -11.34 -17.81
CA PRO A 152 8.67 -11.46 -17.96
C PRO A 152 7.96 -11.75 -16.62
N PRO A 153 6.94 -10.96 -16.22
CA PRO A 153 6.24 -11.17 -14.95
C PRO A 153 5.59 -12.56 -14.82
N LYS A 154 5.15 -13.14 -15.95
CA LYS A 154 4.55 -14.48 -16.01
C LYS A 154 5.54 -15.61 -15.65
N GLU A 155 6.84 -15.34 -15.76
CA GLU A 155 7.90 -16.27 -15.38
C GLU A 155 8.44 -15.94 -13.98
N MET A 156 8.73 -14.65 -13.74
CA MET A 156 9.34 -14.19 -12.50
C MET A 156 8.44 -14.39 -11.28
N GLN A 157 7.16 -14.05 -11.37
CA GLN A 157 6.26 -14.14 -10.21
C GLN A 157 6.09 -15.58 -9.67
N PRO A 158 5.79 -16.60 -10.50
CA PRO A 158 5.71 -17.98 -10.00
C PRO A 158 7.06 -18.49 -9.50
N MET A 159 8.17 -18.18 -10.18
CA MET A 159 9.51 -18.56 -9.71
C MET A 159 9.82 -17.98 -8.33
N VAL A 160 9.50 -16.71 -8.09
CA VAL A 160 9.70 -16.09 -6.78
C VAL A 160 8.89 -16.82 -5.71
N LYS A 161 7.61 -17.08 -5.98
CA LYS A 161 6.71 -17.70 -5.00
C LYS A 161 7.08 -19.15 -4.68
N ASN A 162 7.43 -19.91 -5.72
CA ASN A 162 7.57 -21.36 -5.61
C ASN A 162 9.01 -21.79 -5.29
N GLU A 163 10.00 -21.08 -5.83
CA GLU A 163 11.42 -21.44 -5.69
C GLU A 163 12.11 -20.49 -4.69
N LEU A 164 12.07 -19.18 -4.96
CA LEU A 164 12.92 -18.20 -4.25
C LEU A 164 12.54 -18.03 -2.77
N LEU A 165 11.25 -17.86 -2.49
CA LEU A 165 10.78 -17.48 -1.16
C LEU A 165 11.15 -18.51 -0.08
N SER A 166 11.23 -19.80 -0.45
CA SER A 166 11.64 -20.87 0.45
C SER A 166 13.02 -20.64 1.09
N HIS A 167 13.90 -19.89 0.42
CA HIS A 167 15.23 -19.56 0.92
C HIS A 167 15.25 -18.40 1.93
N PHE A 168 14.19 -17.60 2.00
CA PHE A 168 14.07 -16.44 2.89
C PHE A 168 13.10 -16.65 4.04
N ILE A 169 12.15 -17.57 3.86
CA ILE A 169 11.20 -17.95 4.89
C ILE A 169 11.88 -18.95 5.80
N ASN A 170 12.26 -18.49 6.99
CA ASN A 170 12.53 -19.41 8.08
C ASN A 170 11.16 -20.00 8.49
N HIS A 171 10.88 -21.26 8.16
CA HIS A 171 9.57 -21.91 8.34
C HIS A 171 9.00 -21.85 9.77
N ASN A 172 9.79 -21.43 10.75
CA ASN A 172 9.39 -21.26 12.13
C ASN A 172 8.89 -19.85 12.48
N ARG A 173 8.85 -18.90 11.54
CA ARG A 173 8.39 -17.53 11.81
C ARG A 173 7.27 -17.07 10.88
N ILE A 174 6.20 -16.59 11.49
CA ILE A 174 5.02 -15.97 10.89
C ILE A 174 5.19 -14.47 10.86
N ILE A 175 4.81 -13.86 9.74
CA ILE A 175 4.77 -12.41 9.60
C ILE A 175 3.33 -11.97 9.52
N HIS A 176 3.01 -11.02 10.39
CA HIS A 176 1.70 -10.41 10.47
C HIS A 176 1.84 -8.92 10.29
N SER A 177 1.00 -8.35 9.43
CA SER A 177 0.91 -6.90 9.25
C SER A 177 -0.49 -6.43 9.58
N GLU A 178 -0.58 -5.26 10.18
CA GLU A 178 -1.82 -4.51 10.39
C GLU A 178 -1.66 -3.11 9.81
N LEU A 179 -2.60 -2.66 8.98
CA LEU A 179 -2.59 -1.34 8.38
C LEU A 179 -3.53 -0.39 9.11
N LEU A 180 -3.00 0.46 9.99
CA LEU A 180 -3.80 1.48 10.66
C LEU A 180 -4.13 2.62 9.70
N ARG A 181 -5.39 3.07 9.66
CA ARG A 181 -5.85 4.10 8.72
C ARG A 181 -6.32 5.36 9.44
N PHE A 182 -5.85 6.50 8.94
CA PHE A 182 -6.08 7.82 9.53
C PHE A 182 -6.58 8.83 8.50
N ALA A 183 -7.48 9.71 8.94
CA ALA A 183 -8.04 10.80 8.14
C ALA A 183 -7.98 12.12 8.92
N GLY A 184 -7.95 13.25 8.21
CA GLY A 184 -7.94 14.57 8.86
C GLY A 184 -6.57 15.06 9.38
N ILE A 185 -5.52 14.25 9.22
CA ILE A 185 -4.13 14.60 9.54
C ILE A 185 -3.24 14.54 8.29
N GLY A 186 -2.28 15.45 8.18
CA GLY A 186 -1.31 15.46 7.07
C GLY A 186 -0.05 14.64 7.37
N GLU A 187 0.57 14.10 6.33
CA GLU A 187 1.75 13.22 6.41
C GLU A 187 2.88 13.82 7.26
N SER A 188 3.30 15.06 6.99
CA SER A 188 4.38 15.71 7.75
C SER A 188 4.07 15.85 9.24
N LYS A 189 2.79 16.01 9.61
CA LYS A 189 2.37 16.08 11.02
C LYS A 189 2.42 14.70 11.67
N VAL A 190 1.96 13.66 10.97
CA VAL A 190 2.08 12.26 11.44
C VAL A 190 3.54 11.90 11.67
N GLU A 191 4.40 12.16 10.69
CA GLU A 191 5.83 11.88 10.79
C GLU A 191 6.46 12.61 11.98
N THR A 192 6.20 13.92 12.14
CA THR A 192 6.74 14.70 13.27
C THR A 192 6.31 14.15 14.64
N ILE A 193 5.08 13.67 14.78
CA ILE A 193 4.54 13.14 16.05
C ILE A 193 5.09 11.73 16.36
N LEU A 194 5.44 10.95 15.34
CA LEU A 194 5.82 9.54 15.48
C LEU A 194 7.30 9.26 15.18
N ILE A 195 8.09 10.27 14.82
CA ILE A 195 9.48 10.09 14.38
C ILE A 195 10.33 9.35 15.41
N ASP A 196 10.14 9.60 16.71
CA ASP A 196 10.87 8.92 17.77
C ASP A 196 10.51 7.43 17.88
N LEU A 197 9.27 7.04 17.55
CA LEU A 197 8.85 5.63 17.47
C LEU A 197 9.43 4.97 16.23
N ILE A 198 9.42 5.68 15.10
CA ILE A 198 9.96 5.21 13.83
C ILE A 198 11.47 5.00 13.94
N ASP A 199 12.21 5.93 14.55
CA ASP A 199 13.68 5.85 14.68
C ASP A 199 14.12 4.75 15.65
N LYS A 200 13.29 4.44 16.66
CA LYS A 200 13.57 3.40 17.67
C LYS A 200 12.95 2.04 17.34
N GLN A 201 12.27 1.92 16.21
CA GLN A 201 11.55 0.71 15.84
C GLN A 201 12.51 -0.47 15.68
N THR A 202 12.02 -1.67 16.00
CA THR A 202 12.73 -2.92 15.71
C THR A 202 11.73 -3.94 15.18
N ASN A 203 11.09 -4.68 16.06
CA ASN A 203 10.00 -5.58 15.77
C ASN A 203 8.86 -5.28 16.76
N PRO A 204 7.72 -4.76 16.31
CA PRO A 204 7.31 -4.56 14.91
C PRO A 204 8.01 -3.38 14.21
N THR A 205 8.02 -3.42 12.89
CA THR A 205 8.34 -2.25 12.05
C THR A 205 7.12 -1.34 11.89
N ILE A 206 7.37 -0.04 11.74
CA ILE A 206 6.41 1.05 11.59
C ILE A 206 6.74 1.75 10.27
N ALA A 207 5.84 1.66 9.29
CA ALA A 207 5.99 2.29 7.99
C ALA A 207 4.80 3.24 7.70
N PRO A 208 5.01 4.56 7.74
CA PRO A 208 4.03 5.53 7.24
C PRO A 208 3.86 5.40 5.73
N LEU A 209 2.62 5.43 5.26
CA LEU A 209 2.26 5.36 3.84
C LEU A 209 1.30 6.50 3.49
N ALA A 210 1.54 7.12 2.34
CA ALA A 210 0.69 8.17 1.78
C ALA A 210 -0.52 7.57 1.04
N GLY A 211 -1.72 8.04 1.37
CA GLY A 211 -2.96 7.75 0.65
C GLY A 211 -3.52 9.00 -0.06
N SER A 212 -4.58 8.82 -0.85
CA SER A 212 -5.31 9.96 -1.42
C SER A 212 -6.13 10.64 -0.32
N HIS A 213 -5.55 11.67 0.31
CA HIS A 213 -6.17 12.42 1.42
C HIS A 213 -6.35 11.62 2.73
N GLU A 214 -5.62 10.52 2.85
CA GLU A 214 -5.55 9.63 4.02
C GLU A 214 -4.08 9.36 4.33
N VAL A 215 -3.78 9.06 5.59
CA VAL A 215 -2.47 8.58 5.99
C VAL A 215 -2.64 7.18 6.55
N TYR A 216 -1.74 6.27 6.19
CA TYR A 216 -1.73 4.93 6.75
C TYR A 216 -0.45 4.66 7.50
N ILE A 217 -0.51 3.82 8.51
CA ILE A 217 0.67 3.33 9.22
C ILE A 217 0.60 1.81 9.21
N ARG A 218 1.55 1.18 8.51
CA ARG A 218 1.69 -0.27 8.50
C ARG A 218 2.56 -0.68 9.68
N LEU A 219 2.02 -1.56 10.52
CA LEU A 219 2.74 -2.25 11.57
C LEU A 219 3.00 -3.67 11.12
N THR A 220 4.26 -4.11 11.09
CA THR A 220 4.61 -5.47 10.66
C THR A 220 5.46 -6.14 11.73
N ALA A 221 4.96 -7.23 12.30
CA ALA A 221 5.68 -8.06 13.26
C ALA A 221 6.10 -9.39 12.65
N ASN A 222 7.26 -9.86 13.08
CA ASN A 222 7.81 -11.17 12.76
C ASN A 222 7.94 -11.98 14.06
N ALA A 223 7.23 -13.10 14.18
CA ALA A 223 7.15 -13.89 15.41
C ALA A 223 6.94 -15.37 15.12
N ASP A 224 6.97 -16.25 16.13
CA ASP A 224 6.84 -17.70 15.91
C ASP A 224 5.37 -18.13 15.70
N SER A 225 4.40 -17.24 16.02
CA SER A 225 2.98 -17.43 15.70
C SER A 225 2.28 -16.11 15.35
N LYS A 226 1.08 -16.19 14.77
CA LYS A 226 0.26 -15.00 14.45
C LYS A 226 -0.14 -14.27 15.74
N GLU A 227 -0.51 -15.00 16.78
CA GLU A 227 -0.92 -14.46 18.08
C GLU A 227 0.24 -13.72 18.74
N GLN A 228 1.46 -14.25 18.64
CA GLN A 228 2.66 -13.57 19.12
C GLN A 228 2.97 -12.32 18.28
N ALA A 229 2.81 -12.38 16.96
CA ALA A 229 3.00 -11.20 16.11
C ALA A 229 1.97 -10.10 16.46
N GLN A 230 0.72 -10.47 16.74
CA GLN A 230 -0.32 -9.54 17.20
C GLN A 230 0.01 -8.95 18.57
N SER A 231 0.52 -9.74 19.51
CA SER A 231 0.91 -9.23 20.83
C SER A 231 2.11 -8.29 20.78
N LEU A 232 2.98 -8.39 19.76
CA LEU A 232 4.05 -7.43 19.48
C LEU A 232 3.53 -6.14 18.84
N ILE A 233 2.51 -6.23 17.96
CA ILE A 233 1.89 -5.06 17.31
C ILE A 233 1.10 -4.23 18.30
N GLN A 234 0.35 -4.88 19.21
CA GLN A 234 -0.64 -4.21 20.05
C GLN A 234 -0.09 -3.05 20.92
N PRO A 235 1.08 -3.15 21.58
CA PRO A 235 1.64 -2.04 22.37
C PRO A 235 2.03 -0.85 21.49
N VAL A 236 2.63 -1.10 20.32
CA VAL A 236 3.04 -0.04 19.38
C VAL A 236 1.82 0.63 18.77
N LYS A 237 0.81 -0.15 18.42
CA LYS A 237 -0.49 0.36 17.99
C LYS A 237 -1.10 1.27 19.06
N GLN A 238 -1.12 0.83 20.32
CA GLN A 238 -1.71 1.63 21.40
C GLN A 238 -1.00 2.97 21.56
N GLU A 239 0.34 2.97 21.58
CA GLU A 239 1.13 4.20 21.66
C GLU A 239 0.85 5.16 20.48
N ILE A 240 0.70 4.64 19.26
CA ILE A 240 0.31 5.45 18.10
C ILE A 240 -1.10 6.03 18.29
N LEU A 241 -2.06 5.23 18.77
CA LEU A 241 -3.43 5.68 19.02
C LEU A 241 -3.50 6.68 20.18
N ASP A 242 -2.64 6.57 21.19
CA ASP A 242 -2.58 7.55 22.28
C ASP A 242 -2.10 8.92 21.77
N ARG A 243 -1.25 8.94 20.74
CA ARG A 243 -0.71 10.19 20.15
C ARG A 243 -1.61 10.80 19.06
N ILE A 244 -2.21 9.97 18.21
CA ILE A 244 -2.95 10.42 17.01
C ILE A 244 -4.29 9.69 16.80
N GLY A 245 -4.82 9.04 17.84
CA GLY A 245 -6.05 8.23 17.76
C GLY A 245 -7.32 9.01 17.41
N GLU A 246 -7.33 10.33 17.62
CA GLU A 246 -8.40 11.20 17.12
C GLU A 246 -8.52 11.16 15.59
N TYR A 247 -7.46 10.79 14.86
CA TYR A 247 -7.50 10.70 13.39
C TYR A 247 -7.76 9.28 12.89
N TYR A 248 -7.70 8.29 13.77
CA TYR A 248 -7.83 6.88 13.43
C TYR A 248 -9.28 6.52 13.16
N TYR A 249 -9.58 5.77 12.10
CA TYR A 249 -10.93 5.28 11.81
C TYR A 249 -11.05 3.76 11.66
N GLY A 250 -9.95 3.03 11.47
CA GLY A 250 -9.99 1.57 11.38
C GLY A 250 -8.69 0.97 10.88
N SER A 251 -8.66 -0.35 10.79
CA SER A 251 -7.53 -1.13 10.27
C SER A 251 -7.87 -1.80 8.93
N ASP A 252 -6.83 -2.11 8.18
CA ASP A 252 -6.83 -2.92 6.96
C ASP A 252 -7.80 -2.40 5.90
N ASP A 253 -8.89 -3.12 5.63
CA ASP A 253 -9.85 -2.78 4.58
C ASP A 253 -11.01 -1.90 5.08
N THR A 254 -10.97 -1.45 6.34
CA THR A 254 -12.04 -0.62 6.92
C THR A 254 -12.17 0.69 6.17
N LEU A 255 -13.36 1.01 5.69
CA LEU A 255 -13.70 2.32 5.12
C LEU A 255 -14.15 3.28 6.23
N ILE A 256 -13.85 4.58 6.09
CA ILE A 256 -14.20 5.58 7.11
C ILE A 256 -15.73 5.73 7.25
N GLU A 257 -16.47 5.56 6.18
CA GLU A 257 -17.93 5.54 6.12
C GLU A 257 -18.49 4.39 6.94
N GLN A 258 -17.90 3.20 6.82
CA GLN A 258 -18.29 2.02 7.60
C GLN A 258 -18.04 2.27 9.09
N ALA A 259 -16.91 2.88 9.43
CA ALA A 259 -16.58 3.22 10.81
C ALA A 259 -17.60 4.20 11.42
N VAL A 260 -18.06 5.20 10.64
CA VAL A 260 -19.10 6.15 11.05
C VAL A 260 -20.46 5.49 11.17
N ILE A 261 -20.96 4.82 10.12
CA ILE A 261 -22.30 4.22 10.10
C ILE A 261 -22.46 3.18 11.22
N LYS A 262 -21.41 2.39 11.50
CA LYS A 262 -21.43 1.40 12.59
C LYS A 262 -21.67 2.00 13.98
N LYS A 263 -21.42 3.30 14.17
CA LYS A 263 -21.63 4.01 15.43
C LYS A 263 -22.99 4.71 15.53
N ILE A 264 -23.76 4.76 14.44
CA ILE A 264 -25.08 5.37 14.39
C ILE A 264 -26.12 4.25 14.39
N HIS A 265 -26.95 4.21 15.43
CA HIS A 265 -28.00 3.19 15.57
C HIS A 265 -29.40 3.73 15.24
N GLU A 266 -29.60 5.03 15.42
CA GLU A 266 -30.89 5.68 15.18
C GLU A 266 -30.99 6.21 13.75
N PRO A 267 -32.20 6.22 13.15
CA PRO A 267 -32.43 6.85 11.87
C PRO A 267 -32.02 8.32 11.86
N PHE A 268 -31.27 8.74 10.84
CA PHE A 268 -30.79 10.11 10.70
C PHE A 268 -30.90 10.63 9.26
N VAL A 269 -30.79 11.95 9.13
CA VAL A 269 -30.83 12.68 7.86
C VAL A 269 -29.65 13.63 7.73
N ILE A 270 -29.21 13.90 6.51
CA ILE A 270 -28.13 14.85 6.22
C ILE A 270 -28.71 16.14 5.63
N TYR A 271 -28.35 17.29 6.18
CA TYR A 271 -28.56 18.59 5.53
C TYR A 271 -27.22 19.11 5.00
N ASP A 272 -27.07 19.18 3.68
CA ASP A 272 -25.78 19.35 3.02
C ASP A 272 -25.65 20.67 2.27
N GLY A 273 -24.85 21.59 2.80
CA GLY A 273 -24.48 22.84 2.12
C GLY A 273 -23.11 22.83 1.46
N ILE A 274 -22.41 21.68 1.42
CA ILE A 274 -20.98 21.64 1.08
C ILE A 274 -20.69 20.61 -0.01
N THR A 275 -21.15 19.38 0.18
CA THR A 275 -20.73 18.24 -0.64
C THR A 275 -21.67 17.96 -1.81
N ASN A 276 -22.81 18.67 -1.87
CA ASN A 276 -23.85 18.50 -2.88
C ASN A 276 -24.28 17.03 -3.04
N GLY A 277 -24.46 16.35 -1.90
CA GLY A 277 -24.92 14.96 -1.82
C GLY A 277 -23.84 13.90 -1.97
N ALA A 278 -22.59 14.28 -2.20
CA ALA A 278 -21.51 13.31 -2.34
C ALA A 278 -21.19 12.59 -1.01
N LEU A 279 -21.35 13.25 0.15
CA LEU A 279 -21.27 12.59 1.46
C LEU A 279 -22.42 11.58 1.66
N TYR A 280 -23.65 11.96 1.31
CA TYR A 280 -24.81 11.09 1.38
C TYR A 280 -24.59 9.81 0.58
N HIS A 281 -24.12 9.93 -0.66
CA HIS A 281 -23.85 8.78 -1.52
C HIS A 281 -22.87 7.80 -0.87
N ARG A 282 -21.71 8.30 -0.41
CA ARG A 282 -20.66 7.49 0.23
C ARG A 282 -21.18 6.75 1.48
N LEU A 283 -21.93 7.44 2.33
CA LEU A 283 -22.50 6.83 3.53
C LEU A 283 -23.59 5.82 3.17
N LYS A 284 -24.44 6.12 2.18
CA LYS A 284 -25.55 5.25 1.79
C LYS A 284 -25.08 3.94 1.18
N GLU A 285 -23.97 3.94 0.45
CA GLU A 285 -23.38 2.71 -0.13
C GLU A 285 -23.02 1.65 0.92
N VAL A 286 -22.70 2.07 2.14
CA VAL A 286 -22.31 1.16 3.24
C VAL A 286 -23.38 1.01 4.32
N ASP A 287 -24.53 1.69 4.16
CA ASP A 287 -25.66 1.68 5.10
C ASP A 287 -26.57 0.47 4.88
N LEU A 288 -26.14 -0.68 5.40
CA LEU A 288 -26.88 -1.94 5.27
C LEU A 288 -28.16 -2.00 6.10
N ASN A 289 -28.27 -1.18 7.14
CA ASN A 289 -29.41 -1.17 8.06
C ASN A 289 -30.44 -0.07 7.74
N ASP A 290 -30.23 0.65 6.63
CA ASP A 290 -31.07 1.77 6.21
C ASP A 290 -31.22 2.85 7.30
N VAL A 291 -30.18 3.14 8.09
CA VAL A 291 -30.24 4.19 9.12
C VAL A 291 -30.20 5.60 8.51
N LEU A 292 -29.59 5.79 7.34
CA LEU A 292 -29.56 7.07 6.64
C LEU A 292 -30.83 7.23 5.79
N LYS A 293 -31.80 8.01 6.28
CA LYS A 293 -33.15 8.14 5.70
C LYS A 293 -33.25 9.10 4.53
N GLY A 294 -32.29 10.03 4.39
CA GLY A 294 -32.30 10.95 3.26
C GLY A 294 -31.29 12.08 3.38
N MET A 295 -31.35 13.00 2.42
CA MET A 295 -30.61 14.24 2.45
C MET A 295 -31.44 15.41 1.92
N ILE A 296 -31.12 16.63 2.36
CA ILE A 296 -31.59 17.88 1.77
C ILE A 296 -30.38 18.78 1.51
N ASN A 297 -30.29 19.36 0.32
CA ASN A 297 -29.27 20.37 0.04
C ASN A 297 -29.63 21.70 0.72
N HIS A 298 -28.61 22.42 1.19
CA HIS A 298 -28.82 23.73 1.77
C HIS A 298 -29.50 24.68 0.78
N ASN A 299 -30.46 25.44 1.30
CA ASN A 299 -31.16 26.48 0.55
C ASN A 299 -31.65 27.56 1.51
N GLU A 300 -31.54 28.81 1.08
CA GLU A 300 -31.95 30.01 1.84
C GLU A 300 -33.47 30.01 2.15
N ASN A 301 -34.28 29.28 1.38
CA ASN A 301 -35.70 29.12 1.66
C ASN A 301 -36.00 28.22 2.87
N PHE A 302 -35.04 27.39 3.30
CA PHE A 302 -35.21 26.47 4.43
C PHE A 302 -34.59 27.02 5.71
N VAL A 303 -33.51 27.81 5.60
CA VAL A 303 -32.74 28.34 6.72
C VAL A 303 -32.38 29.81 6.43
N ASP A 304 -32.69 30.70 7.37
CA ASP A 304 -32.41 32.13 7.26
C ASP A 304 -30.91 32.43 7.43
N ILE A 305 -30.25 32.73 6.32
CA ILE A 305 -28.81 33.00 6.25
C ILE A 305 -28.36 34.26 6.98
N ASN A 306 -29.29 35.13 7.39
CA ASN A 306 -28.96 36.35 8.14
C ASN A 306 -28.78 36.09 9.64
N LYS A 307 -29.16 34.89 10.12
CA LYS A 307 -28.97 34.50 11.52
C LYS A 307 -27.53 34.07 11.79
N PRO A 308 -27.06 34.11 13.06
CA PRO A 308 -25.77 33.50 13.43
C PRO A 308 -25.70 32.03 13.01
N ILE A 309 -24.52 31.56 12.59
CA ILE A 309 -24.32 30.21 12.04
C ILE A 309 -24.82 29.10 12.98
N GLU A 310 -24.67 29.27 14.29
CA GLU A 310 -25.16 28.31 15.28
C GLU A 310 -26.70 28.19 15.24
N GLN A 311 -27.40 29.30 15.04
CA GLN A 311 -28.85 29.30 14.91
C GLN A 311 -29.28 28.71 13.57
N GLN A 312 -28.52 28.95 12.49
CA GLN A 312 -28.76 28.32 11.20
C GLN A 312 -28.67 26.79 11.29
N LEU A 313 -27.65 26.26 11.98
CA LEU A 313 -27.51 24.83 12.20
C LEU A 313 -28.71 24.25 12.97
N LYS A 314 -29.14 24.92 14.05
CA LYS A 314 -30.31 24.51 14.85
C LYS A 314 -31.62 24.54 14.04
N ASP A 315 -31.83 25.59 13.26
CA ASP A 315 -33.00 25.72 12.38
C ASP A 315 -33.01 24.59 11.32
N ALA A 316 -31.83 24.27 10.76
CA ALA A 316 -31.68 23.16 9.81
C ALA A 316 -32.04 21.81 10.45
N VAL A 317 -31.55 21.53 11.67
CA VAL A 317 -31.92 20.32 12.44
C VAL A 317 -33.43 20.21 12.58
N GLN A 318 -34.08 21.27 13.09
CA GLN A 318 -35.53 21.28 13.30
C GLN A 318 -36.29 21.03 12.00
N PHE A 319 -35.85 21.64 10.90
CA PHE A 319 -36.45 21.48 9.59
C PHE A 319 -36.35 20.02 9.10
N VAL A 320 -35.16 19.42 9.10
CA VAL A 320 -34.98 18.06 8.56
C VAL A 320 -35.54 16.98 9.46
N ASN A 321 -35.43 17.12 10.78
CA ASN A 321 -36.04 16.19 11.73
C ASN A 321 -37.56 16.12 11.55
N LYS A 322 -38.20 17.30 11.41
CA LYS A 322 -39.64 17.38 11.14
C LYS A 322 -40.01 16.81 9.77
N LEU A 323 -39.23 17.09 8.74
CA LEU A 323 -39.52 16.66 7.37
C LEU A 323 -39.41 15.13 7.20
N PHE A 324 -38.40 14.51 7.81
CA PHE A 324 -38.14 13.07 7.69
C PHE A 324 -38.70 12.25 8.86
N ASN A 325 -39.31 12.91 9.86
CA ASN A 325 -39.80 12.29 11.08
C ASN A 325 -38.71 11.46 11.81
N VAL A 326 -37.54 12.08 12.00
CA VAL A 326 -36.37 11.51 12.70
C VAL A 326 -35.95 12.38 13.88
N SER A 327 -35.19 11.82 14.81
CA SER A 327 -34.67 12.50 16.01
C SER A 327 -33.17 12.81 15.93
N SER A 328 -32.54 12.54 14.78
CA SER A 328 -31.11 12.74 14.58
C SER A 328 -30.82 13.33 13.20
N ALA A 329 -29.89 14.28 13.16
CA ALA A 329 -29.48 14.93 11.91
C ALA A 329 -28.01 15.33 11.92
N ILE A 330 -27.43 15.33 10.73
CA ILE A 330 -26.08 15.84 10.46
C ILE A 330 -26.22 17.04 9.53
N ILE A 331 -25.77 18.21 9.99
CA ILE A 331 -25.87 19.46 9.25
C ILE A 331 -24.47 19.92 8.84
N LEU A 332 -24.29 20.25 7.58
CA LEU A 332 -23.06 20.79 7.03
C LEU A 332 -23.33 22.15 6.41
N LEU A 333 -22.74 23.20 6.96
CA LEU A 333 -22.80 24.56 6.42
C LEU A 333 -21.39 25.12 6.23
N GLU A 334 -21.21 26.01 5.27
CA GLU A 334 -19.95 26.72 5.05
C GLU A 334 -20.20 28.24 5.14
N TYR A 335 -19.36 28.92 5.91
CA TYR A 335 -19.31 30.38 5.96
C TYR A 335 -17.85 30.84 6.06
N ASP A 336 -17.43 31.81 5.24
CA ASP A 336 -16.08 32.39 5.24
C ASP A 336 -14.92 31.38 5.29
N ASP A 337 -14.95 30.36 4.41
CA ASP A 337 -13.95 29.26 4.35
C ASP A 337 -13.88 28.42 5.64
N VAL A 338 -14.91 28.47 6.48
CA VAL A 338 -15.09 27.63 7.66
C VAL A 338 -16.26 26.68 7.43
N VAL A 339 -15.97 25.38 7.54
CA VAL A 339 -16.99 24.34 7.55
C VAL A 339 -17.48 24.17 8.97
N HIS A 340 -18.79 24.28 9.14
CA HIS A 340 -19.50 24.05 10.39
C HIS A 340 -20.30 22.74 10.28
N ILE A 341 -20.12 21.87 11.28
CA ILE A 341 -20.82 20.62 11.41
C ILE A 341 -21.76 20.74 12.61
N GLY A 342 -23.05 20.53 12.41
CA GLY A 342 -24.01 20.32 13.49
C GLY A 342 -24.37 18.84 13.58
N TYR A 343 -24.36 18.28 14.77
CA TYR A 343 -24.93 16.96 15.02
C TYR A 343 -26.02 17.07 16.07
N ASP A 344 -27.18 16.49 15.77
CA ASP A 344 -28.28 16.29 16.71
C ASP A 344 -28.46 14.80 16.98
N ASN A 345 -28.43 14.41 18.27
CA ASN A 345 -28.74 13.05 18.74
C ASN A 345 -29.83 13.11 19.79
N ASN A 346 -31.06 12.74 19.46
CA ASN A 346 -32.14 12.69 20.45
C ASN A 346 -32.20 13.98 21.31
N PHE A 347 -32.15 15.14 20.66
CA PHE A 347 -32.17 16.48 21.25
C PHE A 347 -30.89 16.95 21.95
N GLU A 348 -29.80 16.17 21.93
CA GLU A 348 -28.46 16.66 22.26
C GLU A 348 -27.79 17.22 21.00
N PHE A 349 -27.65 18.55 20.95
CA PHE A 349 -27.03 19.25 19.82
C PHE A 349 -25.59 19.64 20.13
N LYS A 350 -24.66 19.27 19.26
CA LYS A 350 -23.26 19.74 19.30
C LYS A 350 -22.83 20.31 17.95
N THR A 351 -21.84 21.19 18.01
CA THR A 351 -21.24 21.80 16.83
C THR A 351 -19.74 21.60 16.81
N GLU A 352 -19.20 21.32 15.63
CA GLU A 352 -17.78 21.38 15.34
C GLU A 352 -17.51 22.31 14.15
N GLN A 353 -16.27 22.76 14.03
CA GLN A 353 -15.86 23.57 12.89
C GLN A 353 -14.41 23.33 12.49
N PHE A 354 -14.10 23.56 11.22
CA PHE A 354 -12.74 23.57 10.73
C PHE A 354 -12.58 24.45 9.49
N LYS A 355 -11.38 25.00 9.32
CA LYS A 355 -11.07 25.87 8.18
C LYS A 355 -10.70 25.05 6.95
N MET A 356 -11.29 25.38 5.82
CA MET A 356 -10.99 24.76 4.52
C MET A 356 -11.37 25.72 3.39
N SER A 357 -10.41 26.03 2.51
CA SER A 357 -10.67 26.96 1.41
C SER A 357 -11.71 26.42 0.43
N LYS A 358 -12.54 27.29 -0.16
CA LYS A 358 -13.51 26.92 -1.21
C LYS A 358 -12.95 26.06 -2.34
N SER A 359 -11.74 26.37 -2.80
CA SER A 359 -11.04 25.59 -3.84
C SER A 359 -10.76 24.13 -3.41
N ARG A 360 -10.62 23.89 -2.11
CA ARG A 360 -10.40 22.56 -1.51
C ARG A 360 -11.71 21.89 -1.11
N ASN A 361 -12.77 22.64 -0.82
CA ASN A 361 -14.13 22.10 -0.60
C ASN A 361 -14.64 21.32 -1.81
N LEU A 362 -14.29 21.78 -3.02
CA LEU A 362 -14.64 21.15 -4.30
C LEU A 362 -13.83 19.89 -4.63
N LEU A 363 -12.72 19.62 -3.92
CA LEU A 363 -11.99 18.36 -4.04
C LEU A 363 -12.77 17.27 -3.30
N LYS A 364 -13.62 16.57 -4.06
CA LYS A 364 -14.68 15.67 -3.58
C LYS A 364 -14.30 14.76 -2.41
N ASN A 365 -13.05 14.30 -2.29
CA ASN A 365 -12.67 13.33 -1.25
C ASN A 365 -12.11 13.96 0.04
N ARG A 366 -11.55 15.17 -0.03
CA ARG A 366 -10.82 15.76 1.11
C ARG A 366 -11.76 16.28 2.19
N SER A 367 -12.76 17.05 1.79
CA SER A 367 -13.72 17.67 2.71
C SER A 367 -14.53 16.62 3.47
N GLN A 368 -14.98 15.59 2.76
CA GLN A 368 -15.75 14.49 3.31
C GLN A 368 -14.96 13.68 4.34
N ASN A 369 -13.68 13.39 4.10
CA ASN A 369 -12.85 12.66 5.06
C ASN A 369 -12.67 13.46 6.37
N TYR A 370 -12.53 14.79 6.28
CA TYR A 370 -12.47 15.67 7.45
C TYR A 370 -13.80 15.71 8.22
N VAL A 371 -14.93 15.73 7.51
CA VAL A 371 -16.26 15.66 8.14
C VAL A 371 -16.46 14.32 8.84
N LEU A 372 -16.18 13.21 8.15
CA LEU A 372 -16.41 11.86 8.66
C LEU A 372 -15.54 11.55 9.88
N ILE A 373 -14.27 11.97 9.92
CA ILE A 373 -13.41 11.69 11.09
C ILE A 373 -13.86 12.47 12.33
N ARG A 374 -14.29 13.73 12.15
CA ARG A 374 -14.84 14.55 13.24
C ARG A 374 -16.12 13.97 13.79
N LEU A 375 -17.02 13.58 12.88
CA LEU A 375 -18.26 12.89 13.21
C LEU A 375 -17.99 11.60 14.00
N LEU A 376 -17.01 10.79 13.55
CA LEU A 376 -16.62 9.57 14.24
C LEU A 376 -16.09 9.84 15.65
N ASN A 377 -15.28 10.87 15.84
CA ASN A 377 -14.77 11.25 17.16
C ASN A 377 -15.89 11.67 18.10
N TRP A 378 -16.81 12.48 17.61
CA TRP A 378 -17.97 12.87 18.39
C TRP A 378 -18.80 11.63 18.80
N LEU A 379 -19.09 10.73 17.86
CA LEU A 379 -19.81 9.46 18.11
C LEU A 379 -19.10 8.51 19.10
N ARG A 380 -17.78 8.63 19.28
CA ARG A 380 -17.00 7.87 20.28
C ARG A 380 -17.16 8.40 21.69
N THR A 381 -17.52 9.67 21.86
CA THR A 381 -17.67 10.31 23.17
C THR A 381 -19.08 10.19 23.75
N THR A 382 -20.06 9.84 22.93
CA THR A 382 -21.50 9.84 23.26
C THR A 382 -22.12 8.44 23.36
N ASN A 383 -21.38 7.39 22.99
CA ASN A 383 -21.75 5.98 23.14
C ASN A 383 -20.77 5.31 24.08
#